data_AF-A0A1I1JR10-F1
#
_entry.id   AF-A0A1I1JR10-F1
#
_cell.length_a   1.000
_cell.length_b   1.000
_cell.length_c   1.000
_cell.angle_alpha   90.00
_cell.angle_beta   90.00
_cell.angle_gamma   90.00
#
_symmetry.space_group_name_H-M   'P 1'
#
loop_
_entity.id
_entity.type
_entity.pdbx_description
1 polymer ?
#
loop_
_entity_poly.entity_id
_entity_poly.type
_entity_poly.pdbx_seq_one_letter_code
_entity_poly.pdbx_strand_id
1 'polypeptide(L)'
;MKKILGLLIAAVVVCTGITSCGKDTTDAKVSADYLDDVKEQYSDYVDSSKTMNVDSAEYETVILFHTDKNVEDFRVFSLELNIDENGSVDYIPTEVYSTAELKKDAPIAVPLNFPGDMSLNGYSYKGQDGNLKTYTIGISGKDGSLVINAESFTMPEEINGLEDSTAIDSAPTTESVSDIEKSFFGIWEFEGYVDECNEYTWQGEFQNCDYDGDGKTDRLSRSWNGDKELATYTIEFGNGDKLITPEGYETGFPHVQAGDLDGDGVKEILVTLTYDTSTDTYSFGDMWLFDRDQTTGEYVEVELPLVKIENGAKGFNVDYDKLEDSKIKFTLREAGLSRIEEVDEDYLSNWWSDDLTMQQKPVFYAEILNKGDSGSVLRCYVEPLHRWGPMMGFNLNYVNGKYEIGYIEIDTPDSWE
;
A
#
# COMPACT_ATOMS: atom_id res chain seq x y z
N MET A 1 -39.30 -50.99 28.64
CA MET A 1 -38.46 -51.15 29.86
C MET A 1 -37.00 -51.09 29.40
N LYS A 2 -36.31 -49.96 29.63
CA LYS A 2 -35.20 -49.72 30.61
C LYS A 2 -34.02 -50.71 30.46
N LYS A 3 -32.72 -50.37 30.50
CA LYS A 3 -31.81 -49.18 30.60
C LYS A 3 -30.38 -49.78 30.47
N ILE A 4 -29.43 -49.26 29.69
CA ILE A 4 -28.33 -48.28 30.00
C ILE A 4 -27.25 -48.73 31.04
N LEU A 5 -25.97 -48.45 30.68
CA LEU A 5 -24.71 -48.27 31.47
C LEU A 5 -23.89 -49.53 31.86
N GLY A 6 -22.55 -49.58 31.81
CA GLY A 6 -21.50 -48.64 31.36
C GLY A 6 -20.10 -48.98 31.95
N LEU A 7 -19.05 -48.51 31.25
CA LEU A 7 -17.72 -48.04 31.70
C LEU A 7 -16.48 -48.98 31.97
N LEU A 8 -15.41 -48.66 31.20
CA LEU A 8 -13.95 -48.49 31.45
C LEU A 8 -13.07 -49.57 32.14
N ILE A 9 -11.88 -49.82 31.56
CA ILE A 9 -10.53 -49.58 32.14
C ILE A 9 -9.45 -49.59 31.03
N ALA A 10 -8.49 -48.68 31.14
CA ALA A 10 -7.38 -48.38 30.24
C ALA A 10 -6.17 -49.33 30.36
N ALA A 11 -5.35 -49.39 29.31
CA ALA A 11 -3.94 -49.80 29.40
C ALA A 11 -3.07 -48.88 28.54
N VAL A 12 -2.15 -48.21 29.23
CA VAL A 12 -1.11 -47.30 28.71
C VAL A 12 0.05 -48.15 28.17
N VAL A 13 0.55 -47.80 26.99
CA VAL A 13 1.91 -48.17 26.55
C VAL A 13 2.66 -46.88 26.26
N VAL A 14 3.76 -46.72 26.99
CA VAL A 14 4.71 -45.62 26.92
C VAL A 14 5.59 -45.83 25.69
N CYS A 15 5.49 -44.93 24.70
CA CYS A 15 6.57 -44.70 23.75
C CYS A 15 7.29 -43.43 24.18
N THR A 16 8.56 -43.58 24.54
CA THR A 16 9.52 -42.52 24.80
C THR A 16 9.71 -41.69 23.53
N GLY A 17 8.99 -40.56 23.43
CA GLY A 17 9.33 -39.49 22.51
C GLY A 17 10.57 -38.79 23.04
N ILE A 18 11.66 -38.85 22.29
CA ILE A 18 12.80 -37.96 22.48
C ILE A 18 12.26 -36.56 22.22
N THR A 19 12.14 -35.74 23.26
CA THR A 19 11.90 -34.31 23.11
C THR A 19 13.14 -33.75 22.42
N SER A 20 13.05 -33.58 21.11
CA SER A 20 13.88 -32.60 20.42
C SER A 20 13.59 -31.26 21.09
N CYS A 21 14.55 -30.74 21.86
CA CYS A 21 14.60 -29.30 22.11
C CYS A 21 14.80 -28.66 20.73
N GLY A 22 13.69 -28.37 20.03
CA GLY A 22 13.74 -27.46 18.89
C GLY A 22 14.28 -26.14 19.42
N LYS A 23 15.48 -25.76 18.98
CA LYS A 23 15.85 -24.35 18.99
C LYS A 23 14.78 -23.66 18.16
N ASP A 24 14.12 -22.68 18.76
CA ASP A 24 13.22 -21.80 18.05
C ASP A 24 14.06 -20.96 17.10
N THR A 25 14.17 -21.40 15.84
CA THR A 25 15.04 -20.82 14.80
C THR A 25 14.44 -19.57 14.16
N THR A 26 13.41 -18.98 14.77
CA THR A 26 12.77 -17.76 14.29
C THR A 26 13.50 -16.55 14.85
N ASP A 27 14.00 -15.69 13.96
CA ASP A 27 14.59 -14.39 14.32
C ASP A 27 13.57 -13.57 15.13
N ALA A 28 14.08 -12.69 16.00
CA ALA A 28 13.25 -11.82 16.81
C ALA A 28 12.50 -10.83 15.91
N LYS A 29 11.23 -10.57 16.24
CA LYS A 29 10.46 -9.51 15.61
C LYS A 29 10.72 -8.22 16.37
N VAL A 30 11.32 -7.23 15.71
CA VAL A 30 11.36 -5.85 16.17
C VAL A 30 10.17 -5.11 15.54
N SER A 31 9.54 -4.24 16.30
CA SER A 31 8.38 -3.44 15.88
C SER A 31 8.57 -2.00 16.35
N ALA A 32 7.92 -1.08 15.66
CA ALA A 32 8.02 0.35 15.87
C ALA A 32 6.62 0.96 15.89
N ASP A 33 6.34 1.81 16.87
CA ASP A 33 5.07 2.51 17.01
C ASP A 33 5.33 3.97 17.42
N TYR A 34 4.40 4.88 17.13
CA TYR A 34 4.46 6.22 17.69
C TYR A 34 4.36 6.14 19.21
N LEU A 35 5.28 6.79 19.93
CA LEU A 35 5.31 6.72 21.39
C LEU A 35 3.97 7.15 22.01
N ASP A 36 3.34 8.19 21.45
CA ASP A 36 2.10 8.73 22.00
C ASP A 36 0.92 7.76 21.95
N ASP A 37 0.93 6.81 21.01
CA ASP A 37 -0.12 5.81 20.82
C ASP A 37 0.02 4.62 21.79
N VAL A 38 1.26 4.30 22.18
CA VAL A 38 1.57 3.08 22.95
C VAL A 38 2.20 3.33 24.33
N LYS A 39 2.49 4.58 24.72
CA LYS A 39 3.13 4.92 26.01
C LYS A 39 2.39 4.37 27.24
N GLU A 40 1.07 4.19 27.17
CA GLU A 40 0.30 3.60 28.27
C GLU A 40 0.53 2.09 28.43
N GLN A 41 0.92 1.41 27.35
CA GLN A 41 1.20 -0.03 27.32
C GLN A 41 2.61 -0.34 27.84
N TYR A 42 3.52 0.64 27.74
CA TYR A 42 4.92 0.52 28.11
C TYR A 42 5.31 1.60 29.11
N SER A 43 4.96 1.45 30.38
CA SER A 43 5.32 2.45 31.41
C SER A 43 6.81 2.57 31.70
N ASP A 44 7.59 1.54 31.33
CA ASP A 44 8.98 1.35 31.74
C ASP A 44 9.96 1.48 30.55
N TYR A 45 9.57 2.23 29.50
CA TYR A 45 10.44 2.46 28.34
C TYR A 45 11.65 3.34 28.67
N VAL A 46 12.73 3.13 27.93
CA VAL A 46 13.92 3.99 27.99
C VAL A 46 13.74 5.12 26.99
N ASP A 47 13.61 6.34 27.51
CA ASP A 47 13.50 7.55 26.71
C ASP A 47 14.89 8.07 26.31
N SER A 48 15.37 7.71 25.12
CA SER A 48 16.69 8.13 24.64
C SER A 48 16.69 9.57 24.12
N SER A 49 15.52 10.16 23.83
CA SER A 49 15.39 11.56 23.37
C SER A 49 16.08 12.56 24.32
N LYS A 50 16.09 12.27 25.62
CA LYS A 50 16.74 13.10 26.64
C LYS A 50 18.27 13.14 26.57
N THR A 51 18.87 12.20 25.83
CA THR A 51 20.32 11.99 25.79
C THR A 51 20.92 12.20 24.41
N MET A 52 20.08 12.30 23.38
CA MET A 52 20.51 12.50 22.00
C MET A 52 20.61 13.98 21.69
N ASN A 53 21.69 14.38 21.01
CA ASN A 53 21.92 15.75 20.58
C ASN A 53 21.59 15.80 19.08
N VAL A 54 20.29 15.77 18.77
CA VAL A 54 19.79 15.86 17.39
C VAL A 54 19.63 17.34 17.06
N ASP A 55 20.18 17.80 15.93
CA ASP A 55 20.02 19.19 15.48
C ASP A 55 18.58 19.35 14.99
N SER A 56 17.72 19.86 15.88
CA SER A 56 16.27 19.83 15.76
C SER A 56 15.76 21.12 15.09
N ALA A 57 15.56 21.03 13.79
CA ALA A 57 14.81 22.04 13.06
C ALA A 57 13.70 21.35 12.27
N GLU A 58 12.54 21.28 12.93
CA GLU A 58 11.18 21.37 12.36
C GLU A 58 10.28 20.11 12.33
N TYR A 59 10.76 18.86 12.49
CA TYR A 59 9.86 17.68 12.43
C TYR A 59 10.31 16.46 13.28
N GLU A 60 10.41 16.62 14.61
CA GLU A 60 10.78 15.50 15.51
C GLU A 60 9.56 14.65 15.90
N THR A 61 9.60 13.35 15.58
CA THR A 61 8.63 12.34 16.05
C THR A 61 9.33 11.30 16.91
N VAL A 62 8.74 10.92 18.05
CA VAL A 62 9.35 9.93 18.95
C VAL A 62 8.78 8.54 18.68
N ILE A 63 9.65 7.63 18.26
CA ILE A 63 9.29 6.26 17.87
C ILE A 63 9.73 5.28 18.95
N LEU A 64 8.79 4.44 19.40
CA LEU A 64 9.04 3.38 20.36
C LEU A 64 9.38 2.08 19.63
N PHE A 65 10.62 1.63 19.77
CA PHE A 65 11.06 0.31 19.32
C PHE A 65 10.87 -0.72 20.42
N HIS A 66 10.16 -1.80 20.10
CA HIS A 66 9.96 -2.95 20.99
C HIS A 66 10.18 -4.26 20.23
N THR A 67 10.29 -5.35 20.99
CA THR A 67 10.62 -6.64 20.40
C THR A 67 10.01 -7.79 21.18
N ASP A 68 9.76 -8.92 20.52
CA ASP A 68 9.20 -10.12 21.13
C ASP A 68 10.23 -10.97 21.90
N LYS A 69 11.53 -10.76 21.62
CA LYS A 69 12.70 -11.44 22.20
C LYS A 69 13.86 -10.43 22.30
N ASN A 70 14.77 -10.57 23.26
CA ASN A 70 15.92 -9.69 23.30
C ASN A 70 16.76 -9.79 22.01
N VAL A 71 17.20 -8.65 21.48
CA VAL A 71 18.07 -8.57 20.31
C VAL A 71 19.38 -7.86 20.64
N GLU A 72 20.48 -8.36 20.09
CA GLU A 72 21.81 -7.81 20.26
C GLU A 72 22.14 -6.78 19.18
N ASP A 73 23.03 -5.83 19.51
CA ASP A 73 23.54 -4.81 18.59
C ASP A 73 22.44 -4.01 17.88
N PHE A 74 21.46 -3.53 18.66
CA PHE A 74 20.34 -2.76 18.14
C PHE A 74 20.77 -1.32 17.84
N ARG A 75 20.56 -0.89 16.60
CA ARG A 75 20.96 0.43 16.09
C ARG A 75 19.84 1.04 15.28
N VAL A 76 19.77 2.37 15.27
CA VAL A 76 18.80 3.15 14.50
C VAL A 76 19.56 4.20 13.69
N PHE A 77 19.09 4.42 12.47
CA PHE A 77 19.75 5.22 11.46
C PHE A 77 18.78 6.23 10.85
N SER A 78 19.31 7.40 10.52
CA SER A 78 18.73 8.26 9.49
C SER A 78 19.38 7.90 8.16
N LEU A 79 18.58 7.76 7.10
CA LEU A 79 19.03 7.30 5.80
C LEU A 79 18.99 8.47 4.81
N GLU A 80 20.09 8.70 4.11
CA GLU A 80 20.12 9.61 2.95
C GLU A 80 19.94 8.78 1.68
N LEU A 81 18.99 9.20 0.83
CA LEU A 81 18.71 8.55 -0.44
C LEU A 81 19.81 8.85 -1.46
N ASN A 82 20.39 7.80 -2.04
CA ASN A 82 21.34 7.90 -3.13
C ASN A 82 20.78 7.16 -4.34
N ILE A 83 20.50 7.88 -5.42
CA ILE A 83 20.02 7.28 -6.67
C ILE A 83 21.17 7.34 -7.68
N ASP A 84 21.58 6.18 -8.18
CA ASP A 84 22.67 6.10 -9.15
C ASP A 84 22.21 6.50 -10.57
N GLU A 85 23.17 6.60 -11.51
CA GLU A 85 22.89 7.00 -12.91
C GLU A 85 21.94 6.04 -13.66
N ASN A 86 21.68 4.84 -13.12
CA ASN A 86 20.76 3.85 -13.67
C ASN A 86 19.42 3.81 -12.93
N GLY A 87 19.19 4.71 -11.96
CA GLY A 87 17.98 4.73 -11.15
C GLY A 87 17.97 3.72 -9.99
N SER A 88 19.09 3.04 -9.71
CA SER A 88 19.19 2.14 -8.56
C SER A 88 19.20 2.96 -7.28
N VAL A 89 18.30 2.60 -6.35
CA VAL A 89 18.22 3.23 -5.03
C VAL A 89 19.20 2.55 -4.08
N ASP A 90 20.03 3.37 -3.44
CA ASP A 90 20.88 3.00 -2.31
C ASP A 90 20.64 3.98 -1.16
N TYR A 91 21.01 3.57 0.05
CA TYR A 91 20.87 4.40 1.24
C TYR A 91 22.23 4.60 1.90
N ILE A 92 22.51 5.84 2.28
CA ILE A 92 23.69 6.19 3.09
C ILE A 92 23.23 6.31 4.54
N PRO A 93 23.50 5.32 5.41
CA PRO A 93 23.02 5.34 6.79
C PRO A 93 23.91 6.21 7.68
N THR A 94 23.27 7.08 8.46
CA THR A 94 23.87 7.82 9.58
C THR A 94 23.32 7.25 10.88
N GLU A 95 24.17 6.63 11.70
CA GLU A 95 23.75 6.10 13.01
C GLU A 95 23.29 7.26 13.91
N VAL A 96 22.03 7.21 14.32
CA VAL A 96 21.47 8.17 15.26
C VAL A 96 21.44 7.61 16.67
N TYR A 97 21.17 6.31 16.83
CA TYR A 97 21.10 5.63 18.12
C TYR A 97 21.73 4.24 18.07
N SER A 98 22.34 3.80 19.17
CA SER A 98 22.79 2.42 19.35
C SER A 98 22.74 1.97 20.81
N THR A 99 22.48 0.67 21.00
CA THR A 99 22.54 -0.02 22.29
C THR A 99 23.08 -1.44 22.09
N ALA A 100 23.75 -1.97 23.11
CA ALA A 100 24.24 -3.34 23.06
C ALA A 100 23.10 -4.38 22.98
N GLU A 101 21.94 -4.05 23.56
CA GLU A 101 20.78 -4.94 23.61
C GLU A 101 19.48 -4.12 23.66
N LEU A 102 18.51 -4.47 22.81
CA LEU A 102 17.10 -4.08 22.96
C LEU A 102 16.36 -5.24 23.63
N LYS A 103 15.79 -4.98 24.81
CA LYS A 103 15.15 -6.01 25.63
C LYS A 103 13.66 -6.06 25.37
N LYS A 104 13.09 -7.27 25.37
CA LYS A 104 11.64 -7.49 25.24
C LYS A 104 10.82 -6.63 26.21
N ASP A 105 11.24 -6.56 27.46
CA ASP A 105 10.51 -5.88 28.53
C ASP A 105 11.02 -4.45 28.81
N ALA A 106 11.95 -3.94 27.99
CA ALA A 106 12.42 -2.55 28.07
C ALA A 106 12.57 -1.94 26.67
N PRO A 107 11.45 -1.54 26.05
CA PRO A 107 11.43 -0.81 24.79
C PRO A 107 12.23 0.50 24.86
N ILE A 108 12.62 1.00 23.70
CA ILE A 108 13.46 2.21 23.57
C ILE A 108 12.73 3.22 22.70
N ALA A 109 12.57 4.44 23.21
CA ALA A 109 11.97 5.55 22.47
C ALA A 109 13.07 6.45 21.89
N VAL A 110 13.11 6.57 20.56
CA VAL A 110 14.13 7.31 19.80
C VAL A 110 13.45 8.43 18.99
N PRO A 111 13.93 9.69 19.08
CA PRO A 111 13.48 10.76 18.20
C PRO A 111 14.00 10.53 16.77
N LEU A 112 13.10 10.56 15.80
CA LEU A 112 13.37 10.42 14.37
C LEU A 112 12.66 11.52 13.59
N ASN A 113 13.25 11.92 12.47
CA ASN A 113 12.65 12.90 11.58
C ASN A 113 12.03 12.19 10.38
N PHE A 114 10.76 12.46 10.10
CA PHE A 114 10.06 11.94 8.93
C PHE A 114 9.67 13.12 8.03
N PRO A 115 10.54 13.52 7.09
CA PRO A 115 10.21 14.54 6.11
C PRO A 115 9.24 13.94 5.07
N GLY A 116 7.95 13.96 5.40
CA GLY A 116 6.92 13.28 4.60
C GLY A 116 6.88 11.77 4.86
N ASP A 117 6.60 10.99 3.82
CA ASP A 117 6.36 9.54 3.84
C ASP A 117 7.54 8.69 3.35
N MET A 118 8.64 9.33 2.90
CA MET A 118 9.84 8.62 2.47
C MET A 118 10.46 7.81 3.62
N SER A 119 10.92 6.59 3.30
CA SER A 119 11.57 5.67 4.25
C SER A 119 13.01 6.09 4.58
N LEU A 120 13.20 7.31 5.09
CA LEU A 120 14.51 7.91 5.41
C LEU A 120 14.99 7.60 6.82
N ASN A 121 14.44 6.55 7.43
CA ASN A 121 14.91 6.02 8.70
C ASN A 121 15.03 4.51 8.59
N GLY A 122 15.89 3.92 9.42
CA GLY A 122 16.07 2.47 9.45
C GLY A 122 16.59 2.00 10.79
N TYR A 123 16.57 0.69 10.98
CA TYR A 123 17.19 0.07 12.15
C TYR A 123 17.89 -1.22 11.76
N SER A 124 18.80 -1.65 12.63
CA SER A 124 19.48 -2.93 12.50
C SER A 124 19.59 -3.66 13.82
N TYR A 125 19.71 -4.98 13.75
CA TYR A 125 20.10 -5.82 14.89
C TYR A 125 20.78 -7.09 14.40
N LYS A 126 21.47 -7.78 15.30
CA LYS A 126 22.11 -9.07 15.00
C LYS A 126 21.08 -10.21 15.09
N GLY A 127 20.85 -10.89 13.96
CA GLY A 127 20.00 -12.07 13.86
C GLY A 127 20.58 -13.27 14.63
N GLN A 128 19.76 -14.31 14.83
CA GLN A 128 20.22 -15.53 15.52
C GLN A 128 21.28 -16.31 14.72
N ASP A 129 21.30 -16.11 13.39
CA ASP A 129 22.33 -16.62 12.48
C ASP A 129 23.67 -15.88 12.62
N GLY A 130 23.70 -14.79 13.39
CA GLY A 130 24.86 -13.92 13.59
C GLY A 130 25.03 -12.86 12.51
N ASN A 131 24.18 -12.85 11.49
CA ASN A 131 24.17 -11.83 10.44
C ASN A 131 23.44 -10.59 10.90
N LEU A 132 23.83 -9.45 10.37
CA LEU A 132 23.12 -8.20 10.61
C LEU A 132 21.83 -8.19 9.78
N LYS A 133 20.71 -7.85 10.40
CA LYS A 133 19.44 -7.59 9.75
C LYS A 133 19.23 -6.09 9.69
N THR A 134 18.87 -5.55 8.53
CA THR A 134 18.59 -4.13 8.32
C THR A 134 17.17 -3.96 7.80
N TYR A 135 16.51 -2.89 8.23
CA TYR A 135 15.12 -2.58 7.89
C TYR A 135 14.97 -1.08 7.71
N THR A 136 14.19 -0.65 6.73
CA THR A 136 13.76 0.75 6.62
C THR A 136 12.41 0.96 7.33
N ILE A 137 12.17 2.20 7.76
CA ILE A 137 10.95 2.65 8.41
C ILE A 137 10.39 3.80 7.59
N GLY A 138 9.19 3.63 7.06
CA GLY A 138 8.42 4.66 6.38
C GLY A 138 7.12 4.98 7.10
N ILE A 139 6.37 5.91 6.54
CA ILE A 139 5.00 6.22 6.96
C ILE A 139 4.06 5.75 5.86
N SER A 140 3.03 4.98 6.23
CA SER A 140 1.95 4.57 5.37
C SER A 140 1.22 5.79 4.82
N GLY A 141 1.19 5.96 3.50
CA GLY A 141 0.41 7.00 2.83
C GLY A 141 -1.11 6.81 2.95
N LYS A 142 -1.57 5.67 3.50
CA LYS A 142 -2.99 5.31 3.69
C LYS A 142 -3.57 5.90 4.97
N ASP A 143 -2.89 5.67 6.09
CA ASP A 143 -3.40 5.96 7.44
C ASP A 143 -2.38 6.65 8.36
N GLY A 144 -1.18 6.96 7.84
CA GLY A 144 -0.11 7.55 8.62
C GLY A 144 0.55 6.60 9.61
N SER A 145 0.26 5.29 9.58
CA SER A 145 0.93 4.30 10.44
C SER A 145 2.38 4.05 10.03
N LEU A 146 3.23 3.58 10.96
CA LEU A 146 4.60 3.22 10.63
C LEU A 146 4.64 1.90 9.85
N VAL A 147 5.40 1.89 8.75
CA VAL A 147 5.63 0.70 7.94
C VAL A 147 7.10 0.30 8.07
N ILE A 148 7.33 -0.96 8.45
CA ILE A 148 8.66 -1.56 8.46
C ILE A 148 8.82 -2.35 7.17
N ASN A 149 9.70 -1.90 6.29
CA ASN A 149 10.01 -2.59 5.05
C ASN A 149 11.22 -3.49 5.26
N ALA A 150 11.19 -4.66 4.61
CA ALA A 150 12.32 -5.59 4.58
C ALA A 150 13.45 -5.11 3.67
N GLU A 151 13.31 -3.94 3.03
CA GLU A 151 14.36 -3.30 2.24
C GLU A 151 15.63 -3.18 3.08
N SER A 152 16.65 -3.97 2.72
CA SER A 152 17.93 -3.98 3.39
C SER A 152 18.80 -2.86 2.81
N PHE A 153 19.21 -1.89 3.63
CA PHE A 153 20.28 -0.98 3.26
C PHE A 153 21.65 -1.57 3.62
N THR A 154 22.67 -1.22 2.84
CA THR A 154 24.05 -1.69 3.06
C THR A 154 24.73 -0.83 4.11
N MET A 155 25.33 -1.47 5.13
CA MET A 155 26.14 -0.74 6.10
C MET A 155 27.50 -0.34 5.50
N PRO A 156 28.01 0.88 5.75
CA PRO A 156 29.35 1.26 5.36
C PRO A 156 30.39 0.33 6.01
N GLU A 157 31.43 -0.05 5.26
CA GLU A 157 32.44 -1.04 5.65
C GLU A 157 33.13 -0.75 7.00
N GLU A 158 33.10 0.50 7.49
CA GLU A 158 33.75 0.92 8.74
C GLU A 158 33.05 0.44 10.03
N ILE A 159 31.90 -0.24 9.96
CA ILE A 159 31.21 -0.79 11.14
C ILE A 159 31.42 -2.30 11.32
N ASN A 160 31.94 -3.01 10.31
CA ASN A 160 32.24 -4.45 10.40
C ASN A 160 33.66 -4.73 10.92
N GLY A 161 33.86 -4.52 12.21
CA GLY A 161 35.02 -5.06 12.91
C GLY A 161 34.85 -6.55 13.20
N LEU A 162 35.37 -7.44 12.34
CA LEU A 162 36.31 -8.53 12.66
C LEU A 162 36.35 -9.67 11.60
N GLU A 163 37.56 -9.81 11.05
CA GLU A 163 38.30 -11.03 10.65
C GLU A 163 37.92 -11.83 9.39
N ASP A 164 38.60 -11.43 8.31
CA ASP A 164 39.34 -12.23 7.32
C ASP A 164 39.44 -13.75 7.57
N SER A 165 38.98 -14.54 6.60
CA SER A 165 39.54 -15.88 6.36
C SER A 165 39.29 -16.30 4.91
N THR A 166 40.41 -16.43 4.19
CA THR A 166 40.59 -16.78 2.80
C THR A 166 40.12 -18.18 2.38
N ALA A 167 39.51 -18.22 1.18
CA ALA A 167 39.66 -19.20 0.09
C ALA A 167 39.07 -20.64 0.21
N ILE A 168 38.29 -21.04 -0.82
CA ILE A 168 38.59 -22.10 -1.83
C ILE A 168 37.30 -22.72 -2.43
N ASP A 169 37.36 -22.88 -3.75
CA ASP A 169 36.69 -23.80 -4.68
C ASP A 169 35.23 -23.65 -5.14
N SER A 170 35.18 -23.55 -6.47
CA SER A 170 34.09 -23.84 -7.38
C SER A 170 33.68 -25.32 -7.42
N ALA A 171 32.40 -25.61 -7.20
CA ALA A 171 31.64 -26.67 -7.87
C ALA A 171 30.13 -26.42 -7.71
N PRO A 172 29.30 -26.73 -8.74
CA PRO A 172 27.92 -26.27 -8.80
C PRO A 172 27.06 -27.08 -7.83
N THR A 173 26.36 -26.38 -6.93
CA THR A 173 25.28 -26.98 -6.15
C THR A 173 23.98 -26.52 -6.80
N THR A 174 23.15 -27.49 -7.18
CA THR A 174 21.81 -27.29 -7.70
C THR A 174 21.04 -26.30 -6.84
N GLU A 175 20.73 -25.14 -7.42
CA GLU A 175 19.84 -24.14 -6.82
C GLU A 175 18.49 -24.78 -6.54
N SER A 176 18.20 -24.96 -5.26
CA SER A 176 16.82 -24.94 -4.79
C SER A 176 16.29 -23.55 -5.07
N VAL A 177 15.19 -23.48 -5.82
CA VAL A 177 14.42 -22.28 -6.17
C VAL A 177 14.48 -21.27 -5.03
N SER A 178 15.18 -20.16 -5.28
CA SER A 178 15.22 -19.01 -4.38
C SER A 178 13.80 -18.53 -4.15
N ASP A 179 13.43 -18.29 -2.88
CA ASP A 179 12.27 -17.48 -2.57
C ASP A 179 12.53 -16.10 -3.20
N ILE A 180 11.92 -15.83 -4.36
CA ILE A 180 12.01 -14.53 -5.02
C ILE A 180 11.35 -13.53 -4.08
N GLU A 181 12.11 -12.55 -3.61
CA GLU A 181 11.60 -11.46 -2.80
C GLU A 181 10.62 -10.62 -3.65
N LYS A 182 9.38 -10.50 -3.19
CA LYS A 182 8.32 -9.78 -3.88
C LYS A 182 8.31 -8.31 -3.47
N SER A 183 8.08 -7.44 -4.44
CA SER A 183 7.95 -6.00 -4.28
C SER A 183 6.68 -5.49 -4.96
N PHE A 184 6.06 -4.46 -4.40
CA PHE A 184 4.97 -3.76 -5.08
C PHE A 184 5.47 -3.16 -6.40
N PHE A 185 6.71 -2.72 -6.43
CA PHE A 185 7.38 -2.14 -7.60
C PHE A 185 7.80 -3.17 -8.66
N GLY A 186 7.73 -4.48 -8.37
CA GLY A 186 8.13 -5.52 -9.31
C GLY A 186 7.31 -5.55 -10.61
N ILE A 187 6.18 -4.84 -10.66
CA ILE A 187 5.37 -4.66 -11.86
C ILE A 187 5.81 -3.47 -12.73
N TRP A 188 6.59 -2.53 -12.20
CA TRP A 188 7.11 -1.41 -12.97
C TRP A 188 8.04 -1.94 -14.05
N GLU A 189 7.96 -1.37 -15.26
CA GLU A 189 8.68 -1.84 -16.46
C GLU A 189 8.37 -3.28 -16.94
N PHE A 190 7.64 -4.09 -16.16
CA PHE A 190 7.27 -5.46 -16.53
C PHE A 190 6.35 -5.50 -17.76
N GLU A 191 6.70 -6.35 -18.74
CA GLU A 191 5.85 -6.69 -19.87
C GLU A 191 5.47 -8.17 -19.83
N GLY A 192 4.18 -8.46 -19.99
CA GLY A 192 3.66 -9.83 -19.99
C GLY A 192 2.41 -9.99 -19.13
N TYR A 193 2.07 -11.22 -18.80
CA TYR A 193 0.92 -11.50 -17.94
C TYR A 193 1.25 -11.21 -16.47
N VAL A 194 0.41 -10.42 -15.81
CA VAL A 194 0.64 -9.97 -14.42
C VAL A 194 0.63 -11.15 -13.45
N ASP A 195 -0.14 -12.19 -13.74
CA ASP A 195 -0.16 -13.46 -13.00
C ASP A 195 1.14 -14.29 -13.17
N GLU A 196 2.06 -13.89 -14.04
CA GLU A 196 3.39 -14.49 -14.23
C GLU A 196 4.53 -13.60 -13.68
N CYS A 197 4.21 -12.39 -13.19
CA CYS A 197 5.19 -11.48 -12.60
C CYS A 197 5.55 -11.93 -11.17
N ASN A 198 6.56 -12.80 -11.06
CA ASN A 198 6.95 -13.40 -9.77
C ASN A 198 7.50 -12.39 -8.76
N GLU A 199 7.99 -11.24 -9.23
CA GLU A 199 8.50 -10.15 -8.40
C GLU A 199 7.37 -9.26 -7.85
N TYR A 200 6.14 -9.36 -8.38
CA TYR A 200 5.03 -8.51 -7.96
C TYR A 200 4.28 -9.06 -6.74
N THR A 201 4.13 -8.23 -5.71
CA THR A 201 3.44 -8.57 -4.46
C THR A 201 2.01 -9.06 -4.68
N TRP A 202 1.22 -8.36 -5.51
CA TRP A 202 -0.20 -8.68 -5.75
C TRP A 202 -0.45 -9.60 -6.95
N GLN A 203 0.59 -10.23 -7.50
CA GLN A 203 0.48 -11.19 -8.60
C GLN A 203 -0.62 -12.25 -8.39
N GLY A 204 -0.84 -12.69 -7.15
CA GLY A 204 -1.86 -13.70 -6.81
C GLY A 204 -3.29 -13.25 -7.09
N GLU A 205 -3.58 -11.96 -7.10
CA GLU A 205 -4.93 -11.41 -7.34
C GLU A 205 -5.39 -11.58 -8.80
N PHE A 206 -4.45 -11.84 -9.71
CA PHE A 206 -4.72 -12.01 -11.15
C PHE A 206 -4.79 -13.49 -11.57
N GLN A 207 -4.68 -14.42 -10.62
CA GLN A 207 -4.71 -15.85 -10.91
C GLN A 207 -6.13 -16.42 -10.89
N ASN A 208 -6.49 -17.18 -11.93
CA ASN A 208 -7.77 -17.87 -12.04
C ASN A 208 -8.99 -16.93 -12.01
N CYS A 209 -8.86 -15.71 -12.53
CA CYS A 209 -9.94 -14.72 -12.59
C CYS A 209 -10.97 -15.08 -13.67
N ASP A 210 -12.21 -14.63 -13.48
CA ASP A 210 -13.35 -14.75 -14.40
C ASP A 210 -14.12 -13.42 -14.38
N TYR A 211 -13.58 -12.45 -15.08
CA TYR A 211 -14.05 -11.07 -15.10
C TYR A 211 -15.37 -10.96 -15.89
N ASP A 212 -15.50 -11.64 -17.03
CA ASP A 212 -16.73 -11.58 -17.84
C ASP A 212 -17.85 -12.53 -17.35
N GLY A 213 -17.55 -13.47 -16.43
CA GLY A 213 -18.51 -14.39 -15.85
C GLY A 213 -18.85 -15.58 -16.75
N ASP A 214 -18.05 -15.87 -17.78
CA ASP A 214 -18.27 -16.99 -18.69
C ASP A 214 -17.79 -18.36 -18.12
N GLY A 215 -17.16 -18.34 -16.94
CA GLY A 215 -16.64 -19.51 -16.23
C GLY A 215 -15.31 -20.03 -16.77
N LYS A 216 -14.66 -19.32 -17.69
CA LYS A 216 -13.29 -19.57 -18.12
C LYS A 216 -12.33 -18.61 -17.42
N THR A 217 -11.04 -18.94 -17.50
CA THR A 217 -9.99 -18.13 -16.90
C THR A 217 -9.60 -16.98 -17.82
N ASP A 218 -9.71 -15.78 -17.29
CA ASP A 218 -9.26 -14.53 -17.89
C ASP A 218 -7.89 -14.15 -17.33
N ARG A 219 -7.11 -13.43 -18.13
CA ARG A 219 -5.75 -13.02 -17.76
C ARG A 219 -5.51 -11.56 -18.05
N LEU A 220 -4.88 -10.87 -17.10
CA LEU A 220 -4.42 -9.50 -17.28
C LEU A 220 -2.97 -9.51 -17.77
N SER A 221 -2.70 -8.78 -18.84
CA SER A 221 -1.35 -8.50 -19.33
C SER A 221 -1.05 -7.00 -19.33
N ARG A 222 0.22 -6.66 -19.17
CA ARG A 222 0.77 -5.30 -19.16
C ARG A 222 1.74 -5.15 -20.33
N SER A 223 1.66 -4.03 -21.04
CA SER A 223 2.69 -3.55 -21.95
C SER A 223 3.11 -2.15 -21.51
N TRP A 224 4.40 -1.86 -21.66
CA TRP A 224 5.03 -0.68 -21.11
C TRP A 224 5.73 0.13 -22.20
N ASN A 225 5.60 1.45 -22.10
CA ASN A 225 6.27 2.39 -22.97
C ASN A 225 7.16 3.34 -22.16
N GLY A 226 8.42 2.95 -21.98
CA GLY A 226 9.40 3.74 -21.22
C GLY A 226 9.71 5.12 -21.81
N ASP A 227 9.50 5.34 -23.12
CA ASP A 227 9.70 6.68 -23.71
C ASP A 227 8.61 7.67 -23.27
N LYS A 228 7.44 7.17 -22.88
CA LYS A 228 6.29 7.98 -22.47
C LYS A 228 6.00 7.89 -20.97
N GLU A 229 6.62 6.97 -20.25
CA GLU A 229 6.31 6.61 -18.87
C GLU A 229 4.84 6.15 -18.69
N LEU A 230 4.31 5.44 -19.69
CA LEU A 230 2.93 4.96 -19.72
C LEU A 230 2.86 3.43 -19.84
N ALA A 231 1.79 2.86 -19.29
CA ALA A 231 1.44 1.46 -19.41
C ALA A 231 0.04 1.28 -20.04
N THR A 232 -0.14 0.16 -20.73
CA THR A 232 -1.44 -0.30 -21.22
C THR A 232 -1.70 -1.69 -20.68
N TYR A 233 -2.93 -1.93 -20.24
CA TYR A 233 -3.36 -3.22 -19.76
C TYR A 233 -4.31 -3.88 -20.76
N THR A 234 -4.17 -5.18 -20.94
CA THR A 234 -5.05 -5.98 -21.80
C THR A 234 -5.58 -7.17 -21.01
N ILE A 235 -6.91 -7.23 -20.87
CA ILE A 235 -7.60 -8.42 -20.39
C ILE A 235 -7.80 -9.33 -21.60
N GLU A 236 -7.21 -10.52 -21.57
CA GLU A 236 -7.50 -11.60 -22.49
C GLU A 236 -8.49 -12.56 -21.84
N PHE A 237 -9.71 -12.60 -22.37
CA PHE A 237 -10.76 -13.46 -21.85
C PHE A 237 -10.49 -14.93 -22.22
N GLY A 238 -10.98 -15.87 -21.41
CA GLY A 238 -10.75 -17.30 -21.66
C GLY A 238 -11.38 -17.82 -22.97
N ASN A 239 -12.25 -17.02 -23.60
CA ASN A 239 -12.82 -17.26 -24.93
C ASN A 239 -11.98 -16.70 -26.09
N GLY A 240 -10.92 -15.93 -25.81
CA GLY A 240 -10.00 -15.32 -26.77
C GLY A 240 -10.31 -13.87 -27.14
N ASP A 241 -11.43 -13.31 -26.67
CA ASP A 241 -11.74 -11.89 -26.82
C ASP A 241 -10.76 -11.05 -25.98
N LYS A 242 -10.62 -9.77 -26.33
CA LYS A 242 -9.69 -8.86 -25.66
C LYS A 242 -10.34 -7.53 -25.34
N LEU A 243 -10.04 -7.02 -24.15
CA LEU A 243 -10.34 -5.65 -23.73
C LEU A 243 -9.00 -4.95 -23.47
N ILE A 244 -8.78 -3.81 -24.12
CA ILE A 244 -7.55 -3.02 -24.00
C ILE A 244 -7.90 -1.70 -23.32
N THR A 245 -7.18 -1.35 -22.25
CA THR A 245 -7.37 -0.07 -21.56
C THR A 245 -6.78 1.10 -22.37
N PRO A 246 -7.21 2.33 -22.11
CA PRO A 246 -6.40 3.51 -22.42
C PRO A 246 -5.01 3.44 -21.75
N GLU A 247 -4.08 4.28 -22.22
CA GLU A 247 -2.77 4.47 -21.60
C GLU A 247 -2.95 5.17 -20.23
N GLY A 248 -2.36 4.62 -19.17
CA GLY A 248 -2.22 5.26 -17.85
C GLY A 248 -0.75 5.33 -17.43
N TYR A 249 -0.43 5.98 -16.29
CA TYR A 249 0.97 6.05 -15.86
C TYR A 249 1.53 4.68 -15.52
N GLU A 250 2.80 4.47 -15.85
CA GLU A 250 3.48 3.19 -15.63
C GLU A 250 3.59 2.77 -14.17
N THR A 251 3.55 3.74 -13.26
CA THR A 251 3.73 3.57 -11.81
C THR A 251 2.44 3.16 -11.10
N GLY A 252 1.30 3.23 -11.79
CA GLY A 252 0.00 2.87 -11.25
C GLY A 252 -0.16 1.36 -11.07
N PHE A 253 -0.64 0.94 -9.91
CA PHE A 253 -0.91 -0.46 -9.59
C PHE A 253 -2.30 -0.87 -10.09
N PRO A 254 -2.40 -1.91 -10.94
CA PRO A 254 -3.67 -2.28 -11.55
C PRO A 254 -4.58 -3.00 -10.56
N HIS A 255 -5.88 -2.70 -10.62
CA HIS A 255 -6.94 -3.47 -10.00
C HIS A 255 -8.03 -3.71 -11.02
N VAL A 256 -8.59 -4.92 -11.04
CA VAL A 256 -9.68 -5.29 -11.95
C VAL A 256 -10.83 -5.87 -11.13
N GLN A 257 -12.00 -5.28 -11.29
CA GLN A 257 -13.23 -5.76 -10.66
C GLN A 257 -14.33 -5.89 -11.71
N ALA A 258 -15.31 -6.75 -11.44
CA ALA A 258 -16.43 -6.93 -12.34
C ALA A 258 -17.74 -7.10 -11.57
N GLY A 259 -18.84 -6.59 -12.13
CA GLY A 259 -20.17 -6.70 -11.56
C GLY A 259 -21.25 -6.21 -12.51
N ASP A 260 -22.47 -6.69 -12.32
CA ASP A 260 -23.66 -6.29 -13.08
C ASP A 260 -24.21 -4.98 -12.46
N LEU A 261 -23.70 -3.84 -12.94
CA LEU A 261 -24.00 -2.50 -12.45
C LEU A 261 -25.25 -1.91 -13.11
N ASP A 262 -25.55 -2.35 -14.32
CA ASP A 262 -26.67 -1.85 -15.13
C ASP A 262 -27.93 -2.75 -15.05
N GLY A 263 -27.77 -3.99 -14.56
CA GLY A 263 -28.84 -4.95 -14.31
C GLY A 263 -29.23 -5.78 -15.54
N ASP A 264 -28.45 -5.77 -16.62
CA ASP A 264 -28.70 -6.54 -17.83
C ASP A 264 -28.26 -8.01 -17.74
N GLY A 265 -27.52 -8.37 -16.67
CA GLY A 265 -27.02 -9.72 -16.40
C GLY A 265 -25.68 -10.05 -17.06
N VAL A 266 -25.08 -9.10 -17.78
CA VAL A 266 -23.67 -9.09 -18.17
C VAL A 266 -22.90 -8.27 -17.14
N LYS A 267 -21.63 -8.61 -16.93
CA LYS A 267 -20.79 -7.87 -15.98
C LYS A 267 -20.10 -6.73 -16.70
N GLU A 268 -20.18 -5.55 -16.13
CA GLU A 268 -19.28 -4.44 -16.41
C GLU A 268 -17.93 -4.74 -15.77
N ILE A 269 -16.87 -4.24 -16.41
CA ILE A 269 -15.49 -4.43 -15.96
C ILE A 269 -14.92 -3.07 -15.59
N LEU A 270 -14.55 -2.92 -14.32
CA LEU A 270 -13.82 -1.77 -13.81
C LEU A 270 -12.33 -2.11 -13.81
N VAL A 271 -11.53 -1.27 -14.45
CA VAL A 271 -10.08 -1.27 -14.31
C VAL A 271 -9.67 0.06 -13.67
N THR A 272 -8.93 -0.01 -12.56
CA THR A 272 -8.35 1.16 -11.90
C THR A 272 -6.84 1.04 -11.78
N LEU A 273 -6.16 2.17 -11.79
CA LEU A 273 -4.77 2.28 -11.34
C LEU A 273 -4.73 3.11 -10.05
N THR A 274 -4.19 2.53 -8.99
CA THR A 274 -3.93 3.23 -7.73
C THR A 274 -2.46 3.62 -7.63
N TYR A 275 -2.18 4.67 -6.87
CA TYR A 275 -0.85 5.24 -6.72
C TYR A 275 -0.45 5.21 -5.25
N ASP A 276 -0.60 4.04 -4.63
CA ASP A 276 -0.54 3.85 -3.18
C ASP A 276 0.83 4.20 -2.56
N THR A 277 1.86 4.25 -3.39
CA THR A 277 3.24 4.61 -3.01
C THR A 277 3.62 6.04 -3.37
N SER A 278 2.66 6.85 -3.85
CA SER A 278 2.88 8.27 -4.17
C SER A 278 2.81 9.11 -2.91
N THR A 279 3.69 10.12 -2.81
CA THR A 279 3.62 11.17 -1.76
C THR A 279 2.34 12.03 -1.81
N ASP A 280 1.53 11.83 -2.87
CA ASP A 280 0.25 12.48 -3.08
C ASP A 280 -0.74 11.48 -3.70
N THR A 281 -1.00 10.39 -2.97
CA THR A 281 -1.84 9.26 -3.40
C THR A 281 -3.21 9.69 -3.93
N TYR A 282 -3.79 10.79 -3.41
CA TYR A 282 -5.12 11.28 -3.77
C TYR A 282 -5.12 12.26 -4.96
N SER A 283 -3.95 12.69 -5.42
CA SER A 283 -3.81 13.53 -6.61
C SER A 283 -3.74 12.74 -7.92
N PHE A 284 -3.78 11.41 -7.84
CA PHE A 284 -3.77 10.52 -9.00
C PHE A 284 -4.86 9.46 -8.84
N GLY A 285 -5.27 8.88 -9.97
CA GLY A 285 -6.28 7.85 -9.99
C GLY A 285 -6.84 7.66 -11.39
N ASP A 286 -6.48 6.54 -12.00
CA ASP A 286 -7.02 6.17 -13.30
C ASP A 286 -8.18 5.21 -13.11
N MET A 287 -9.24 5.45 -13.88
CA MET A 287 -10.39 4.56 -13.88
C MET A 287 -11.03 4.48 -15.25
N TRP A 288 -11.35 3.25 -15.64
CA TRP A 288 -12.07 2.94 -16.86
C TRP A 288 -13.12 1.89 -16.54
N LEU A 289 -14.36 2.19 -16.90
CA LEU A 289 -15.47 1.26 -16.79
C LEU A 289 -15.85 0.80 -18.18
N PHE A 290 -15.96 -0.50 -18.39
CA PHE A 290 -16.32 -1.09 -19.66
C PHE A 290 -17.63 -1.85 -19.53
N ASP A 291 -18.49 -1.69 -20.53
CA ASP A 291 -19.75 -2.39 -20.69
C ASP A 291 -19.70 -3.16 -22.01
N ARG A 292 -20.39 -4.31 -22.07
CA ARG A 292 -20.41 -5.15 -23.27
C ARG A 292 -21.50 -4.66 -24.21
N ASP A 293 -21.11 -4.11 -25.35
CA ASP A 293 -22.05 -3.75 -26.40
C ASP A 293 -22.72 -5.03 -26.94
N GLN A 294 -24.02 -5.20 -26.64
CA GLN A 294 -24.81 -6.37 -27.03
C GLN A 294 -24.97 -6.54 -28.55
N THR A 295 -24.68 -5.50 -29.34
CA THR A 295 -24.75 -5.53 -30.80
C THR A 295 -23.46 -6.05 -31.41
N THR A 296 -22.31 -5.60 -30.91
CA THR A 296 -20.99 -5.99 -31.42
C THR A 296 -20.43 -7.21 -30.71
N GLY A 297 -20.83 -7.43 -29.45
CA GLY A 297 -20.29 -8.43 -28.53
C GLY A 297 -19.00 -8.01 -27.83
N GLU A 298 -18.52 -6.79 -28.08
CA GLU A 298 -17.24 -6.25 -27.59
C GLU A 298 -17.44 -5.36 -26.35
N TYR A 299 -16.45 -5.34 -25.47
CA TYR A 299 -16.41 -4.39 -24.35
C TYR A 299 -15.98 -3.00 -24.83
N VAL A 300 -16.75 -1.98 -24.45
CA VAL A 300 -16.51 -0.57 -24.79
C VAL A 300 -16.48 0.29 -23.54
N GLU A 301 -15.60 1.31 -23.49
CA GLU A 301 -15.54 2.23 -22.35
C GLU A 301 -16.85 3.02 -22.25
N VAL A 302 -17.43 3.05 -21.05
CA VAL A 302 -18.64 3.79 -20.76
C VAL A 302 -18.32 5.24 -20.47
N GLU A 303 -19.16 6.15 -20.99
CA GLU A 303 -19.06 7.56 -20.64
C GLU A 303 -19.62 7.78 -19.22
N LEU A 304 -18.72 8.16 -18.30
CA LEU A 304 -19.06 8.50 -16.93
C LEU A 304 -19.40 10.00 -16.81
N PRO A 305 -20.26 10.40 -15.86
CA PRO A 305 -20.62 11.80 -15.59
C PRO A 305 -19.51 12.58 -14.86
N LEU A 306 -18.25 12.37 -15.24
CA LEU A 306 -17.05 12.91 -14.62
C LEU A 306 -16.20 13.64 -15.67
N VAL A 307 -15.37 14.60 -15.26
CA VAL A 307 -14.44 15.25 -16.19
C VAL A 307 -13.29 14.28 -16.50
N LYS A 308 -12.89 14.22 -17.77
CA LYS A 308 -11.67 13.52 -18.19
C LYS A 308 -10.46 14.35 -17.81
N ILE A 309 -9.54 13.74 -17.09
CA ILE A 309 -8.26 14.29 -16.66
C ILE A 309 -7.16 13.62 -17.51
N GLU A 310 -5.93 14.08 -17.40
CA GLU A 310 -4.79 13.50 -18.11
C GLU A 310 -4.62 12.00 -17.79
N ASN A 311 -4.10 11.25 -18.77
CA ASN A 311 -3.71 9.83 -18.66
C ASN A 311 -4.81 8.82 -18.29
N GLY A 312 -6.08 9.18 -18.48
CA GLY A 312 -7.20 8.24 -18.34
C GLY A 312 -8.01 8.46 -17.06
N ALA A 313 -7.46 9.18 -16.09
CA ALA A 313 -8.12 9.66 -14.90
C ALA A 313 -9.47 10.34 -15.17
N LYS A 314 -10.42 10.10 -14.26
CA LYS A 314 -11.75 10.73 -14.25
C LYS A 314 -11.95 11.41 -12.91
N GLY A 315 -12.64 12.55 -12.87
CA GLY A 315 -12.79 13.28 -11.62
C GLY A 315 -13.76 14.44 -11.67
N PHE A 316 -13.45 15.47 -10.88
CA PHE A 316 -14.25 16.69 -10.76
C PHE A 316 -13.42 17.93 -11.11
N ASN A 317 -14.07 18.91 -11.73
CA ASN A 317 -13.62 20.29 -11.65
C ASN A 317 -14.10 20.86 -10.30
N VAL A 318 -13.16 21.23 -9.46
CA VAL A 318 -13.40 21.79 -8.13
C VAL A 318 -13.14 23.28 -8.17
N ASP A 319 -14.17 24.07 -7.92
CA ASP A 319 -14.05 25.52 -7.70
C ASP A 319 -13.82 25.81 -6.23
N TYR A 320 -12.95 26.76 -5.93
CA TYR A 320 -12.73 27.24 -4.57
C TYR A 320 -13.13 28.71 -4.44
N ASP A 321 -13.88 29.02 -3.39
CA ASP A 321 -14.12 30.38 -2.97
C ASP A 321 -12.93 30.88 -2.16
N LYS A 322 -12.84 32.20 -2.02
CA LYS A 322 -11.83 32.83 -1.17
C LYS A 322 -11.98 32.35 0.29
N LEU A 323 -10.85 32.09 0.93
CA LEU A 323 -10.78 31.73 2.35
C LEU A 323 -11.45 32.80 3.23
N GLU A 324 -12.34 32.37 4.12
CA GLU A 324 -12.99 33.23 5.12
C GLU A 324 -12.96 32.53 6.49
N ASP A 325 -12.35 33.16 7.49
CA ASP A 325 -12.30 32.67 8.88
C ASP A 325 -11.90 31.18 9.00
N SER A 326 -10.80 30.80 8.34
CA SER A 326 -10.27 29.41 8.28
C SER A 326 -11.26 28.40 7.68
N LYS A 327 -12.17 28.87 6.82
CA LYS A 327 -13.11 28.02 6.11
C LYS A 327 -12.91 28.12 4.62
N ILE A 328 -12.73 26.97 4.00
CA ILE A 328 -12.64 26.83 2.55
C ILE A 328 -13.99 26.34 2.06
N LYS A 329 -14.62 27.13 1.19
CA LYS A 329 -15.80 26.69 0.45
C LYS A 329 -15.37 26.19 -0.92
N PHE A 330 -15.77 24.97 -1.26
CA PHE A 330 -15.51 24.39 -2.57
C PHE A 330 -16.79 23.90 -3.24
N THR A 331 -16.75 23.75 -4.57
CA THR A 331 -17.85 23.23 -5.37
C THR A 331 -17.36 22.17 -6.35
N LEU A 332 -17.91 20.95 -6.24
CA LEU A 332 -17.75 19.87 -7.20
C LEU A 332 -18.72 20.12 -8.37
N ARG A 333 -18.22 20.65 -9.50
CA ARG A 333 -19.08 21.13 -10.59
C ARG A 333 -19.98 20.05 -11.17
N GLU A 334 -19.43 18.87 -11.43
CA GLU A 334 -20.14 17.77 -12.08
C GLU A 334 -21.27 17.23 -11.20
N ALA A 335 -21.13 17.34 -9.88
CA ALA A 335 -22.16 16.98 -8.90
C ALA A 335 -23.12 18.13 -8.57
N GLY A 336 -22.78 19.38 -8.93
CA GLY A 336 -23.49 20.57 -8.48
C GLY A 336 -23.51 20.73 -6.95
N LEU A 337 -22.51 20.18 -6.26
CA LEU A 337 -22.42 20.16 -4.80
C LEU A 337 -21.44 21.22 -4.30
N SER A 338 -21.89 22.12 -3.44
CA SER A 338 -21.02 23.03 -2.70
C SER A 338 -20.94 22.66 -1.24
N ARG A 339 -19.76 22.82 -0.65
CA ARG A 339 -19.49 22.48 0.75
C ARG A 339 -18.53 23.48 1.38
N ILE A 340 -18.56 23.58 2.71
CA ILE A 340 -17.66 24.42 3.50
C ILE A 340 -16.95 23.52 4.48
N GLU A 341 -15.62 23.57 4.49
CA GLU A 341 -14.78 22.84 5.42
C GLU A 341 -13.95 23.80 6.24
N GLU A 342 -13.88 23.52 7.54
CA GLU A 342 -13.01 24.22 8.47
C GLU A 342 -11.64 23.56 8.44
N VAL A 343 -10.60 24.36 8.26
CA VAL A 343 -9.22 23.90 8.19
C VAL A 343 -8.39 24.62 9.25
N ASP A 344 -7.35 23.97 9.76
CA ASP A 344 -6.47 24.58 10.75
C ASP A 344 -5.40 25.48 10.10
N GLU A 345 -4.66 26.20 10.95
CA GLU A 345 -3.60 27.10 10.49
C GLU A 345 -2.45 26.34 9.81
N ASP A 346 -2.17 25.10 10.23
CA ASP A 346 -1.10 24.28 9.69
C ASP A 346 -1.41 23.88 8.25
N TYR A 347 -2.64 23.42 7.97
CA TYR A 347 -3.12 23.14 6.63
C TYR A 347 -3.04 24.37 5.72
N LEU A 348 -3.49 25.52 6.22
CA LEU A 348 -3.47 26.76 5.44
C LEU A 348 -2.04 27.20 5.08
N SER A 349 -1.08 27.00 5.99
CA SER A 349 0.31 27.39 5.78
C SER A 349 1.05 26.49 4.78
N ASN A 350 0.70 25.20 4.74
CA ASN A 350 1.44 24.20 3.98
C ASN A 350 0.76 23.81 2.66
N TRP A 351 -0.57 23.81 2.62
CA TRP A 351 -1.34 23.15 1.56
C TRP A 351 -2.38 24.07 0.87
N TRP A 352 -2.49 25.32 1.32
CA TRP A 352 -3.42 26.30 0.73
C TRP A 352 -2.71 27.45 0.03
N SER A 353 -3.35 27.95 -1.02
CA SER A 353 -2.96 29.19 -1.68
C SER A 353 -4.19 30.07 -1.90
N ASP A 354 -4.14 31.33 -1.47
CA ASP A 354 -5.23 32.30 -1.63
C ASP A 354 -5.58 32.60 -3.10
N ASP A 355 -4.66 32.30 -4.02
CA ASP A 355 -4.87 32.45 -5.47
C ASP A 355 -5.50 31.20 -6.11
N LEU A 356 -5.67 30.12 -5.34
CA LEU A 356 -6.28 28.89 -5.84
C LEU A 356 -7.78 29.07 -6.00
N THR A 357 -8.23 29.02 -7.25
CA THR A 357 -9.65 29.23 -7.61
C THR A 357 -10.29 28.02 -8.28
N MET A 358 -9.48 27.13 -8.87
CA MET A 358 -9.97 25.92 -9.53
C MET A 358 -8.88 24.85 -9.59
N GLN A 359 -9.29 23.58 -9.48
CA GLN A 359 -8.45 22.42 -9.82
C GLN A 359 -9.28 21.29 -10.42
N GLN A 360 -8.60 20.36 -11.09
CA GLN A 360 -9.15 19.04 -11.36
C GLN A 360 -8.72 18.09 -10.25
N LYS A 361 -9.68 17.37 -9.66
CA LYS A 361 -9.41 16.36 -8.63
C LYS A 361 -9.85 14.99 -9.15
N PRO A 362 -8.93 14.02 -9.29
CA PRO A 362 -9.29 12.70 -9.77
C PRO A 362 -10.09 11.93 -8.73
N VAL A 363 -10.85 10.95 -9.20
CA VAL A 363 -11.30 9.83 -8.38
C VAL A 363 -10.07 8.99 -8.09
N PHE A 364 -9.54 9.10 -6.87
CA PHE A 364 -8.30 8.40 -6.49
C PHE A 364 -8.53 6.90 -6.21
N TYR A 365 -9.77 6.54 -5.90
CA TYR A 365 -10.17 5.15 -5.66
C TYR A 365 -11.58 4.89 -6.16
N ALA A 366 -11.80 3.72 -6.75
CA ALA A 366 -13.12 3.26 -7.13
C ALA A 366 -13.22 1.74 -7.00
N GLU A 367 -14.40 1.26 -6.62
CA GLU A 367 -14.65 -0.16 -6.38
C GLU A 367 -16.11 -0.53 -6.71
N ILE A 368 -16.31 -1.79 -7.09
CA ILE A 368 -17.63 -2.39 -7.28
C ILE A 368 -18.03 -3.08 -5.98
N LEU A 369 -19.03 -2.51 -5.29
CA LEU A 369 -19.60 -3.07 -4.09
C LEU A 369 -20.77 -3.99 -4.45
N ASN A 370 -20.61 -5.29 -4.20
CA ASN A 370 -21.66 -6.30 -4.41
C ASN A 370 -22.63 -6.33 -3.21
N LYS A 371 -23.78 -5.65 -3.30
CA LYS A 371 -24.75 -5.54 -2.18
C LYS A 371 -25.82 -6.64 -2.19
N GLY A 372 -25.44 -7.87 -2.59
CA GLY A 372 -26.32 -9.03 -2.62
C GLY A 372 -27.60 -8.76 -3.43
N ASP A 373 -28.77 -8.92 -2.80
CA ASP A 373 -30.09 -8.70 -3.43
C ASP A 373 -30.33 -7.27 -3.93
N SER A 374 -29.50 -6.31 -3.52
CA SER A 374 -29.63 -4.89 -3.89
C SER A 374 -28.90 -4.54 -5.20
N GLY A 375 -28.23 -5.51 -5.83
CA GLY A 375 -27.39 -5.30 -7.01
C GLY A 375 -25.98 -4.80 -6.68
N SER A 376 -25.14 -4.71 -7.70
CA SER A 376 -23.80 -4.15 -7.61
C SER A 376 -23.85 -2.62 -7.75
N VAL A 377 -22.93 -1.90 -7.11
CA VAL A 377 -22.82 -0.44 -7.25
C VAL A 377 -21.36 -0.04 -7.40
N LEU A 378 -21.08 0.92 -8.29
CA LEU A 378 -19.76 1.52 -8.41
C LEU A 378 -19.63 2.66 -7.39
N ARG A 379 -18.79 2.46 -6.37
CA ARG A 379 -18.43 3.46 -5.37
C ARG A 379 -17.12 4.12 -5.79
N CYS A 380 -17.07 5.44 -5.68
CA CYS A 380 -15.93 6.27 -6.05
C CYS A 380 -15.59 7.23 -4.92
N TYR A 381 -14.31 7.56 -4.80
CA TYR A 381 -13.79 8.45 -3.76
C TYR A 381 -12.94 9.56 -4.37
N VAL A 382 -13.14 10.78 -3.89
CA VAL A 382 -12.39 11.98 -4.32
C VAL A 382 -11.98 12.78 -3.09
N GLU A 383 -10.82 13.41 -3.16
CA GLU A 383 -10.36 14.38 -2.16
C GLU A 383 -10.43 15.79 -2.76
N PRO A 384 -11.44 16.61 -2.37
CA PRO A 384 -11.61 17.94 -2.96
C PRO A 384 -10.55 18.93 -2.49
N LEU A 385 -10.01 18.75 -1.29
CA LEU A 385 -8.94 19.58 -0.73
C LEU A 385 -7.61 18.85 -0.91
N HIS A 386 -6.49 19.57 -0.93
CA HIS A 386 -5.18 18.95 -1.10
C HIS A 386 -4.75 18.27 0.20
N ARG A 387 -4.35 17.00 0.14
CA ARG A 387 -3.57 16.31 1.19
C ARG A 387 -4.16 16.49 2.59
N TRP A 388 -4.95 15.49 2.97
CA TRP A 388 -5.54 15.32 4.30
C TRP A 388 -6.81 16.16 4.52
N GLY A 389 -7.48 16.49 3.42
CA GLY A 389 -8.85 16.98 3.42
C GLY A 389 -9.87 15.87 3.67
N PRO A 390 -11.17 16.22 3.79
CA PRO A 390 -12.20 15.22 3.90
C PRO A 390 -12.32 14.45 2.59
N MET A 391 -12.15 13.14 2.68
CA MET A 391 -12.47 12.22 1.59
C MET A 391 -13.99 12.21 1.38
N MET A 392 -14.39 12.26 0.12
CA MET A 392 -15.79 12.23 -0.28
C MET A 392 -16.09 10.99 -1.09
N GLY A 393 -17.01 10.17 -0.59
CA GLY A 393 -17.51 8.99 -1.28
C GLY A 393 -18.82 9.27 -2.00
N PHE A 394 -19.00 8.68 -3.19
CA PHE A 394 -20.24 8.74 -3.96
C PHE A 394 -20.43 7.51 -4.82
N ASN A 395 -21.70 7.21 -5.15
CA ASN A 395 -22.02 6.13 -6.06
C ASN A 395 -22.23 6.66 -7.48
N LEU A 396 -21.77 5.92 -8.48
CA LEU A 396 -22.24 6.06 -9.85
C LEU A 396 -23.38 5.06 -10.07
N ASN A 397 -24.59 5.58 -10.32
CA ASN A 397 -25.79 4.76 -10.48
C ASN A 397 -26.18 4.72 -11.95
N TYR A 398 -26.47 3.53 -12.48
CA TYR A 398 -27.00 3.41 -13.83
C TYR A 398 -28.50 3.74 -13.85
N VAL A 399 -28.87 4.80 -14.57
CA VAL A 399 -30.25 5.30 -14.63
C VAL A 399 -30.57 5.72 -16.06
N ASN A 400 -31.59 5.08 -16.65
CA ASN A 400 -32.10 5.38 -18.00
C ASN A 400 -31.02 5.32 -19.10
N GLY A 401 -30.15 4.31 -19.07
CA GLY A 401 -29.16 4.07 -20.12
C GLY A 401 -27.87 4.87 -20.00
N LYS A 402 -27.58 5.43 -18.82
CA LYS A 402 -26.33 6.16 -18.54
C LYS A 402 -26.04 6.17 -17.04
N TYR A 403 -24.79 6.42 -16.68
CA TYR A 403 -24.38 6.63 -15.29
C TYR A 403 -24.68 8.06 -14.82
N GLU A 404 -25.17 8.19 -13.60
CA GLU A 404 -25.43 9.47 -12.91
C GLU A 404 -24.75 9.48 -11.54
N ILE A 405 -24.21 10.65 -11.15
CA ILE A 405 -23.63 10.85 -9.81
C ILE A 405 -24.74 10.77 -8.77
N GLY A 406 -24.59 9.87 -7.81
CA GLY A 406 -25.47 9.70 -6.68
C GLY A 406 -25.24 10.72 -5.56
N TYR A 407 -25.73 10.38 -4.37
CA TYR A 407 -25.45 11.16 -3.17
C TYR A 407 -23.95 11.10 -2.83
N ILE A 408 -23.40 12.23 -2.40
CA ILE A 408 -22.01 12.38 -1.99
C ILE A 408 -21.98 12.69 -0.49
N GLU A 409 -21.10 12.03 0.25
CA GLU A 409 -20.92 12.19 1.69
C GLU A 409 -19.45 12.18 2.09
N ILE A 410 -19.14 12.52 3.35
CA ILE A 410 -17.81 12.18 3.89
C ILE A 410 -17.79 10.68 4.04
N ASP A 411 -16.80 10.06 3.43
CA ASP A 411 -16.63 8.62 3.46
C ASP A 411 -15.19 8.24 3.14
N THR A 412 -14.79 7.07 3.59
CA THR A 412 -13.49 6.46 3.31
C THR A 412 -13.69 5.08 2.71
N PRO A 413 -12.76 4.56 1.87
CA PRO A 413 -12.90 3.23 1.30
C PRO A 413 -13.11 2.13 2.35
N ASP A 414 -14.12 1.27 2.15
CA ASP A 414 -14.39 0.13 3.05
C ASP A 414 -13.20 -0.83 3.13
N SER A 415 -12.42 -0.95 2.05
CA SER A 415 -11.19 -1.76 2.00
C SER A 415 -10.05 -1.18 2.85
N TRP A 416 -10.24 0.00 3.43
CA TRP A 416 -9.26 0.67 4.26
C TRP A 416 -9.45 0.46 5.76
N GLU A 417 -10.65 0.06 6.18
CA GLU A 417 -10.95 -0.43 7.54
C GLU A 417 -10.61 -1.93 7.69
#